data_AF-A0A1V4QTI8-F1
#
_entry.id   AF-A0A1V4QTI8-F1
#
_cell.length_a   1.000
_cell.length_b   1.000
_cell.length_c   1.000
_cell.angle_alpha   90.00
_cell.angle_beta   90.00
_cell.angle_gamma   90.00
#
_symmetry.space_group_name_H-M   'P 1'
#
loop_
_entity.id
_entity.type
_entity.pdbx_description
1 polymer ?
#
loop_
_entity_poly.entity_id
_entity_poly.type
_entity_poly.pdbx_seq_one_letter_code
_entity_poly.pdbx_strand_id
1 'polypeptide(L)'
;MSKNAGAQVTAGDGREGPASPGVRVILFVLFSTAAVAAMACAVLLPEYAALAELRAQSAALAHQLDCEKRLARYNDRLLEGLRTDPVLRARQVMRHYNYTPLHARRIEVPQAGDRSVPERIMRDALSPPAPAENVLVRAGRWLDDETTRTGLTVLSLGLLAISVILFSTRR
;
A
#
# COMPACT_ATOMS: atom_id res chain seq x y z
N MET A 1 -62.82 25.17 44.08
CA MET A 1 -63.11 25.10 42.63
C MET A 1 -61.95 25.72 41.89
N SER A 2 -61.19 24.88 41.18
CA SER A 2 -59.91 25.17 40.54
C SER A 2 -60.10 25.92 39.22
N LYS A 3 -59.31 26.97 38.96
CA LYS A 3 -59.18 27.59 37.63
C LYS A 3 -57.75 27.33 37.15
N ASN A 4 -57.61 26.37 36.24
CA ASN A 4 -56.36 26.02 35.59
C ASN A 4 -55.90 27.15 34.66
N ALA A 5 -54.63 27.51 34.81
CA ALA A 5 -53.88 28.36 33.91
C ALA A 5 -53.66 27.63 32.57
N GLY A 6 -54.14 28.21 31.48
CA GLY A 6 -53.74 27.85 30.13
C GLY A 6 -52.46 28.59 29.77
N ALA A 7 -51.31 27.93 29.94
CA ALA A 7 -50.04 28.38 29.40
C ALA A 7 -50.04 28.17 27.89
N GLN A 8 -50.23 29.25 27.14
CA GLN A 8 -50.07 29.27 25.70
C GLN A 8 -48.56 29.37 25.42
N VAL A 9 -47.92 28.20 25.24
CA VAL A 9 -46.52 28.12 24.79
C VAL A 9 -46.47 28.60 23.35
N THR A 10 -45.83 29.76 23.17
CA THR A 10 -45.50 30.38 21.90
C THR A 10 -44.78 29.38 20.99
N ALA A 11 -45.37 29.13 19.82
CA ALA A 11 -44.70 28.51 18.70
C ALA A 11 -43.39 29.24 18.44
N GLY A 12 -42.27 28.52 18.62
CA GLY A 12 -40.95 28.97 18.20
C GLY A 12 -40.99 29.18 16.70
N ASP A 13 -41.04 30.45 16.31
CA ASP A 13 -40.89 30.96 14.96
C ASP A 13 -39.50 30.53 14.45
N GLY A 14 -39.45 29.40 13.74
CA GLY A 14 -38.26 28.87 13.05
C GLY A 14 -37.92 29.73 11.84
N ARG A 15 -37.77 31.03 12.03
CA ARG A 15 -37.22 31.94 11.03
C ARG A 15 -35.74 31.64 10.89
N GLU A 16 -35.41 30.89 9.85
CA GLU A 16 -34.11 30.93 9.20
C GLU A 16 -33.82 32.37 8.77
N GLY A 17 -33.29 33.17 9.70
CA GLY A 17 -32.76 34.49 9.37
C GLY A 17 -31.62 34.31 8.36
N PRO A 18 -31.53 35.16 7.32
CA PRO A 18 -30.45 35.07 6.34
C PRO A 18 -29.11 35.11 7.08
N ALA A 19 -28.32 34.03 6.97
CA ALA A 19 -26.98 33.96 7.54
C ALA A 19 -26.21 35.25 7.23
N SER A 20 -25.56 35.83 8.23
CA SER A 20 -24.87 37.11 8.10
C SER A 20 -23.85 37.07 6.94
N PRO A 21 -23.61 38.19 6.24
CA PRO A 21 -22.78 38.20 5.04
C PRO A 21 -21.37 37.63 5.26
N GLY A 22 -20.82 37.76 6.47
CA GLY A 22 -19.54 37.13 6.85
C GLY A 22 -19.61 35.60 6.93
N VAL A 23 -20.68 35.03 7.49
CA VAL A 23 -20.88 33.58 7.58
C VAL A 23 -21.03 32.96 6.20
N ARG A 24 -21.70 33.64 5.26
CA ARG A 24 -21.85 33.18 3.88
C ARG A 24 -20.53 33.12 3.12
N VAL A 25 -19.66 34.12 3.29
CA VAL A 25 -18.32 34.13 2.67
C VAL A 25 -17.45 33.01 3.24
N ILE A 26 -17.50 32.79 4.56
CA ILE A 26 -16.77 31.69 5.20
C ILE A 26 -17.25 30.34 4.65
N LEU A 27 -18.56 30.13 4.53
CA LEU A 27 -19.13 28.91 3.94
C LEU A 27 -18.73 28.75 2.47
N PHE A 28 -18.74 29.82 1.68
CA PHE A 28 -18.30 29.79 0.28
C PHE A 28 -16.84 29.35 0.15
N VAL A 29 -15.95 29.91 0.97
CA VAL A 29 -14.52 29.54 0.97
C VAL A 29 -14.37 28.08 1.41
N LEU A 30 -15.05 27.64 2.47
CA LEU A 30 -15.03 26.24 2.92
C LEU A 30 -15.51 25.27 1.84
N PHE A 31 -16.65 25.54 1.20
CA PHE A 31 -17.20 24.64 0.19
C PHE A 31 -16.39 24.62 -1.10
N SER A 32 -15.88 25.78 -1.56
CA SER A 32 -15.03 25.85 -2.76
C SER A 32 -13.69 25.13 -2.54
N THR A 33 -13.03 25.37 -1.41
CA THR A 33 -11.78 24.67 -1.06
C THR A 33 -11.98 23.18 -0.86
N ALA A 34 -13.06 22.76 -0.19
CA ALA A 34 -13.40 21.35 -0.04
C ALA A 34 -13.69 20.67 -1.38
N ALA A 35 -14.41 21.34 -2.30
CA ALA A 35 -14.71 20.81 -3.63
C ALA A 35 -13.43 20.64 -4.48
N VAL A 36 -12.54 21.64 -4.47
CA VAL A 36 -11.26 21.56 -5.18
C VAL A 36 -10.36 20.50 -4.57
N ALA A 37 -10.29 20.39 -3.24
CA ALA A 37 -9.54 19.34 -2.57
C ALA A 37 -10.09 17.95 -2.89
N ALA A 38 -11.41 17.78 -2.91
CA ALA A 38 -12.05 16.51 -3.29
C ALA A 38 -11.73 16.13 -4.74
N MET A 39 -11.84 17.07 -5.70
CA MET A 39 -11.45 16.81 -7.08
C MET A 39 -9.96 16.47 -7.22
N ALA A 40 -9.08 17.19 -6.53
CA ALA A 40 -7.66 16.91 -6.53
C ALA A 40 -7.36 15.50 -5.99
N CYS A 41 -8.00 15.12 -4.89
CA CYS A 41 -7.92 13.77 -4.33
C CYS A 41 -8.42 12.69 -5.31
N ALA A 42 -9.56 12.91 -5.98
CA ALA A 42 -10.11 11.97 -6.99
C ALA A 42 -9.16 11.66 -8.13
N VAL A 43 -8.30 12.60 -8.52
CA VAL A 43 -7.38 12.43 -9.64
C VAL A 43 -5.99 11.98 -9.19
N LEU A 44 -5.47 12.56 -8.09
CA LEU A 44 -4.08 12.34 -7.68
C LEU A 44 -3.88 11.06 -6.86
N LEU A 45 -4.86 10.65 -6.04
CA LEU A 45 -4.74 9.45 -5.21
C LEU A 45 -4.64 8.13 -6.02
N PRO A 46 -5.44 7.88 -7.06
CA PRO A 46 -5.32 6.64 -7.83
C PRO A 46 -3.98 6.56 -8.58
N GLU A 47 -3.54 7.67 -9.20
CA GLU A 47 -2.23 7.75 -9.85
C GLU A 47 -1.07 7.51 -8.87
N TYR A 48 -1.17 8.06 -7.66
CA TYR A 48 -0.20 7.81 -6.61
C TYR A 48 -0.16 6.34 -6.18
N ALA A 49 -1.33 5.70 -6.07
CA ALA A 49 -1.41 4.27 -5.74
C ALA A 49 -0.82 3.39 -6.86
N ALA A 50 -1.12 3.68 -8.13
CA ALA A 50 -0.54 2.99 -9.28
C ALA A 50 0.99 3.12 -9.33
N LEU A 51 1.51 4.33 -9.05
CA LEU A 51 2.94 4.57 -9.00
C LEU A 51 3.61 3.83 -7.83
N ALA A 52 2.96 3.77 -6.66
CA ALA A 52 3.46 2.99 -5.53
C ALA A 52 3.50 1.49 -5.84
N GLU A 53 2.52 0.97 -6.57
CA GLU A 53 2.48 -0.43 -7.01
C GLU A 53 3.59 -0.75 -8.01
N LEU A 54 3.79 0.10 -9.01
CA LEU A 54 4.91 -0.02 -9.95
C LEU A 54 6.27 -0.01 -9.25
N ARG A 55 6.44 0.86 -8.24
CA ARG A 55 7.67 0.87 -7.42
C ARG A 55 7.85 -0.44 -6.65
N ALA A 56 6.78 -0.96 -6.05
CA ALA A 56 6.84 -2.25 -5.36
C ALA A 56 7.22 -3.40 -6.30
N GLN A 57 6.64 -3.45 -7.50
CA GLN A 57 6.99 -4.44 -8.52
C GLN A 57 8.46 -4.31 -8.95
N SER A 58 8.93 -3.08 -9.17
CA SER A 58 10.34 -2.84 -9.52
C SER A 58 11.31 -3.29 -8.44
N ALA A 59 10.97 -3.07 -7.16
CA ALA A 59 11.77 -3.51 -6.03
C ALA A 59 11.78 -5.03 -5.89
N ALA A 60 10.65 -5.69 -6.12
CA ALA A 60 10.55 -7.15 -6.12
C ALA A 60 11.42 -7.77 -7.23
N LEU A 61 11.37 -7.22 -8.44
CA LEU A 61 12.22 -7.67 -9.55
C LEU A 61 13.71 -7.42 -9.28
N ALA A 62 14.07 -6.26 -8.73
CA ALA A 62 15.45 -5.96 -8.36
C ALA A 62 15.98 -6.95 -7.30
N HIS A 63 15.16 -7.29 -6.30
CA HIS A 63 15.50 -8.28 -5.28
C HIS A 63 15.72 -9.68 -5.89
N GLN A 64 14.85 -10.11 -6.81
CA GLN A 64 15.03 -11.38 -7.53
C GLN A 64 16.35 -11.42 -8.31
N LEU A 65 16.66 -10.37 -9.07
CA LEU A 65 17.92 -10.27 -9.81
C LEU A 65 19.14 -10.30 -8.88
N ASP A 66 19.06 -9.67 -7.72
CA ASP A 66 20.14 -9.70 -6.74
C ASP A 66 20.33 -11.10 -6.13
N CYS A 67 19.26 -11.83 -5.85
CA CYS A 67 19.33 -13.24 -5.44
C CYS A 67 19.96 -14.11 -6.52
N GLU A 68 19.56 -13.95 -7.79
CA GLU A 68 20.16 -14.68 -8.92
C GLU A 68 21.64 -14.37 -9.09
N LYS A 69 22.04 -13.10 -9.00
CA LYS A 69 23.46 -12.70 -9.04
C LYS A 69 24.25 -13.32 -7.90
N ARG A 70 23.69 -13.38 -6.69
CA ARG A 70 24.32 -14.04 -5.54
C ARG A 70 24.49 -15.54 -5.78
N LEU A 71 23.47 -16.19 -6.35
CA LEU A 71 23.53 -17.61 -6.70
C LEU A 71 24.58 -17.88 -7.79
N ALA A 72 24.63 -17.06 -8.83
CA ALA A 72 25.63 -17.15 -9.88
C ALA A 72 27.05 -17.02 -9.33
N ARG A 73 27.31 -15.99 -8.50
CA ARG A 73 28.62 -15.81 -7.83
C ARG A 73 28.99 -16.98 -6.93
N TYR A 74 28.01 -17.56 -6.23
CA TYR A 74 28.24 -18.76 -5.42
C TYR A 74 28.64 -19.95 -6.29
N ASN A 75 27.93 -20.18 -7.41
CA ASN A 75 28.23 -21.24 -8.35
C ASN A 75 29.61 -21.07 -8.99
N ASP A 76 29.99 -19.85 -9.39
CA ASP A 76 31.31 -19.57 -9.96
C ASP A 76 32.43 -19.91 -8.96
N ARG A 77 32.29 -19.48 -7.70
CA ARG A 77 33.24 -19.81 -6.62
C ARG A 77 33.29 -21.31 -6.33
N LEU A 78 32.15 -21.98 -6.41
CA LEU A 78 32.07 -23.42 -6.20
C LEU A 78 32.73 -24.19 -7.35
N LEU A 79 32.53 -23.78 -8.60
CA LEU A 79 33.21 -24.36 -9.76
C LEU A 79 34.72 -24.15 -9.70
N GLU A 80 35.16 -22.95 -9.32
CA GLU A 80 36.59 -22.65 -9.10
C GLU A 80 37.15 -23.54 -7.99
N GLY A 81 36.46 -23.61 -6.84
CA GLY A 81 36.85 -24.46 -5.72
C GLY A 81 36.91 -25.96 -6.07
N LEU A 82 35.99 -26.45 -6.91
CA LEU A 82 36.00 -27.84 -7.40
C LEU A 82 37.17 -28.15 -8.34
N ARG A 83 37.75 -27.13 -8.98
CA ARG A 83 38.95 -27.27 -9.81
C ARG A 83 40.22 -27.28 -8.96
N THR A 84 40.28 -26.45 -7.93
CA THR A 84 41.49 -26.25 -7.12
C THR A 84 41.59 -27.17 -5.90
N ASP A 85 40.46 -27.58 -5.30
CA ASP A 85 40.43 -28.33 -4.05
C ASP A 85 39.87 -29.77 -4.25
N PRO A 86 40.71 -30.80 -4.12
CA PRO A 86 40.29 -32.19 -4.25
C PRO A 86 39.34 -32.64 -3.13
N VAL A 87 39.39 -32.02 -1.94
CA VAL A 87 38.51 -32.34 -0.80
C VAL A 87 37.09 -31.86 -1.06
N LEU A 88 36.93 -30.64 -1.59
CA LEU A 88 35.64 -30.12 -2.03
C LEU A 88 35.03 -30.99 -3.12
N ARG A 89 35.84 -31.40 -4.11
CA ARG A 89 35.41 -32.33 -5.17
C ARG A 89 34.93 -33.66 -4.60
N ALA A 90 35.71 -34.29 -3.70
CA ALA A 90 35.31 -35.53 -3.05
C ALA A 90 34.01 -35.38 -2.26
N ARG A 91 33.87 -34.31 -1.45
CA ARG A 91 32.63 -34.01 -0.71
C ARG A 91 31.42 -33.85 -1.62
N GLN A 92 31.58 -33.16 -2.75
CA GLN A 92 30.48 -32.93 -3.67
C GLN A 92 30.05 -34.21 -4.39
N VAL A 93 31.02 -35.06 -4.76
CA VAL A 93 30.73 -36.39 -5.33
C VAL A 93 30.03 -37.28 -4.31
N MET A 94 30.49 -37.30 -3.06
CA MET A 94 29.82 -38.03 -1.97
C MET A 94 28.38 -37.54 -1.75
N ARG A 95 28.13 -36.22 -1.86
CA ARG A 95 26.80 -35.62 -1.66
C ARG A 95 25.84 -35.89 -2.81
N HIS A 96 26.28 -35.89 -4.07
CA HIS A 96 25.39 -36.02 -5.23
C HIS A 96 25.31 -37.41 -5.83
N TYR A 97 26.39 -38.20 -5.76
CA TYR A 97 26.43 -39.54 -6.36
C TYR A 97 26.32 -40.66 -5.32
N ASN A 98 25.96 -40.32 -4.07
CA ASN A 98 25.84 -41.27 -2.96
C ASN A 98 27.10 -42.14 -2.80
N TYR A 99 28.26 -41.59 -3.17
CA TYR A 99 29.53 -42.29 -3.13
C TYR A 99 29.96 -42.44 -1.67
N THR A 100 30.17 -43.69 -1.24
CA THR A 100 30.67 -43.99 0.10
C THR A 100 32.04 -44.64 -0.02
N PRO A 101 33.12 -44.06 0.52
CA PRO A 101 34.43 -44.69 0.47
C PRO A 101 34.41 -46.03 1.21
N LEU A 102 35.04 -47.05 0.64
CA LEU A 102 35.09 -48.43 1.17
C LEU A 102 35.57 -48.54 2.63
N HIS A 103 36.36 -47.58 3.11
CA HIS A 103 36.92 -47.57 4.48
C HIS A 103 36.34 -46.47 5.38
N ALA A 104 35.28 -45.77 4.97
CA ALA A 104 34.72 -44.67 5.74
C ALA A 104 33.66 -45.15 6.75
N ARG A 105 33.85 -44.80 8.03
CA ARG A 105 32.81 -44.96 9.05
C ARG A 105 31.86 -43.77 8.97
N ARG A 106 30.57 -44.02 8.74
CA ARG A 106 29.54 -42.97 8.73
C ARG A 106 29.35 -42.46 10.16
N ILE A 107 29.57 -41.16 10.36
CA ILE A 107 29.26 -40.47 11.62
C ILE A 107 27.95 -39.73 11.38
N GLU A 108 26.94 -40.02 12.20
CA GLU A 108 25.71 -39.24 12.22
C GLU A 108 26.01 -37.89 12.88
N VAL A 109 26.28 -36.90 12.04
CA VAL A 109 26.37 -35.52 12.49
C VAL A 109 24.93 -35.06 12.72
N PRO A 110 24.57 -34.54 13.90
CA PRO A 110 23.25 -33.99 14.13
C PRO A 110 22.99 -32.93 13.06
N GLN A 111 21.90 -33.07 12.32
CA GLN A 111 21.48 -32.09 11.34
C GLN A 111 21.17 -30.79 12.10
N ALA A 112 22.17 -29.93 12.24
CA ALA A 112 21.92 -28.54 12.54
C ALA A 112 20.96 -28.06 11.46
N GLY A 113 19.80 -27.53 11.83
CA GLY A 113 18.74 -27.07 10.91
C GLY A 113 19.17 -25.93 9.97
N ASP A 114 20.47 -25.67 9.86
CA ASP A 114 21.08 -24.75 8.92
C ASP A 114 21.01 -25.31 7.51
N ARG A 115 19.98 -24.84 6.81
CA ARG A 115 19.79 -24.99 5.36
C ARG A 115 21.06 -24.66 4.61
N SER A 116 21.27 -25.37 3.51
CA SER A 116 22.41 -25.09 2.66
C SER A 116 22.34 -23.65 2.11
N VAL A 117 23.49 -23.00 1.94
CA VAL A 117 23.58 -21.63 1.40
C VAL A 117 22.73 -21.40 0.13
N PRO A 118 22.72 -22.30 -0.88
CA PRO A 118 21.85 -22.11 -2.05
C PRO A 118 20.36 -22.20 -1.71
N GLU A 119 19.94 -23.08 -0.80
CA GLU A 119 18.54 -23.15 -0.35
C GLU A 119 18.09 -21.88 0.38
N ARG A 120 18.98 -21.24 1.13
CA ARG A 120 18.71 -19.94 1.76
C ARG A 120 18.50 -18.87 0.70
N ILE A 121 19.40 -18.75 -0.28
CA ILE A 121 19.29 -17.76 -1.36
C ILE A 121 18.02 -17.98 -2.19
N MET A 122 17.68 -19.23 -2.51
CA MET A 122 16.45 -19.55 -3.25
C MET A 122 15.20 -19.20 -2.45
N ARG A 123 15.18 -19.48 -1.15
CA ARG A 123 14.05 -19.10 -0.29
C ARG A 123 13.89 -17.59 -0.18
N ASP A 124 15.00 -16.86 -0.08
CA ASP A 124 14.99 -15.40 -0.03
C ASP A 124 14.45 -14.81 -1.35
N ALA A 125 14.71 -15.46 -2.48
CA ALA A 125 14.14 -15.08 -3.78
C ALA A 125 12.62 -15.33 -3.86
N LEU A 126 12.12 -16.38 -3.20
CA LEU A 126 10.70 -16.72 -3.12
C LEU A 126 9.91 -15.80 -2.17
N SER A 127 10.60 -15.03 -1.33
CA SER A 127 9.99 -14.15 -0.33
C SER A 127 10.39 -12.70 -0.61
N PRO A 128 9.76 -12.04 -1.61
CA PRO A 128 10.07 -10.66 -1.93
C PRO A 128 9.73 -9.75 -0.74
N PRO A 129 10.42 -8.59 -0.62
CA PRO A 129 10.10 -7.61 0.41
C PRO A 129 8.65 -7.14 0.27
N ALA A 130 7.94 -7.08 1.39
CA ALA A 130 6.55 -6.63 1.40
C ALA A 130 6.46 -5.18 0.89
N PRO A 131 5.44 -4.83 0.09
CA PRO A 131 5.21 -3.46 -0.32
C PRO A 131 4.97 -2.57 0.90
N ALA A 132 5.49 -1.34 0.87
CA ALA A 132 5.24 -0.37 1.94
C ALA A 132 3.78 0.09 1.88
N GLU A 133 2.96 -0.39 2.82
CA GLU A 133 1.57 0.04 2.96
C GLU A 133 1.49 1.43 3.60
N ASN A 134 0.98 2.40 2.86
CA ASN A 134 0.68 3.74 3.36
C ASN A 134 -0.82 4.02 3.27
N VAL A 135 -1.34 4.85 4.17
CA VAL A 135 -2.76 5.24 4.21
C VAL A 135 -3.22 5.84 2.87
N LEU A 136 -2.33 6.58 2.19
CA LEU A 136 -2.59 7.16 0.86
C LEU A 136 -2.75 6.11 -0.24
N VAL A 137 -1.97 5.03 -0.20
CA VAL A 137 -2.08 3.93 -1.18
C VAL A 137 -3.38 3.17 -0.96
N ARG A 138 -3.78 2.97 0.31
CA ARG A 138 -5.07 2.36 0.66
C ARG A 138 -6.24 3.24 0.21
N ALA A 139 -6.16 4.55 0.44
CA ALA A 139 -7.16 5.51 -0.01
C ALA A 139 -7.25 5.56 -1.54
N GLY A 140 -6.13 5.55 -2.26
CA GLY A 140 -6.10 5.52 -3.72
C GLY A 140 -6.71 4.24 -4.30
N ARG A 141 -6.41 3.06 -3.73
CA ARG A 141 -7.05 1.80 -4.14
C ARG A 141 -8.56 1.77 -3.90
N TRP A 142 -9.02 2.39 -2.81
CA TRP A 142 -10.46 2.52 -2.54
C TRP A 142 -11.17 3.50 -3.48
N LEU A 143 -10.41 4.49 -3.98
CA LEU A 143 -10.89 5.48 -4.96
C LEU A 143 -10.77 5.01 -6.42
N ASP A 144 -10.12 3.87 -6.66
CA ASP A 144 -9.96 3.27 -7.99
C ASP A 144 -11.28 2.66 -8.50
N ASP A 145 -12.25 2.45 -7.61
CA ASP A 145 -13.61 2.08 -8.00
C ASP A 145 -14.29 3.23 -8.77
N GLU A 146 -14.69 2.98 -10.02
CA GLU A 146 -15.31 3.97 -10.90
C GLU A 146 -16.57 4.60 -10.28
N THR A 147 -17.28 3.86 -9.43
CA THR A 147 -18.48 4.33 -8.71
C THR A 147 -18.15 5.31 -7.58
N THR A 148 -17.07 5.09 -6.82
CA THR A 148 -16.64 6.00 -5.74
C THR A 148 -16.03 7.26 -6.33
N ARG A 149 -15.26 7.14 -7.41
CA ARG A 149 -14.74 8.27 -8.19
C ARG A 149 -15.86 9.14 -8.75
N THR A 150 -16.83 8.53 -9.43
CA THR A 150 -17.98 9.25 -10.01
C THR A 150 -18.85 9.88 -8.91
N GLY A 151 -19.04 9.20 -7.79
CA GLY A 151 -19.73 9.77 -6.63
C GLY A 151 -19.02 11.00 -6.08
N LEU A 152 -17.69 10.95 -5.94
CA LEU A 152 -16.89 12.07 -5.44
C LEU A 152 -16.89 13.26 -6.42
N THR A 153 -16.81 13.00 -7.72
CA THR A 153 -16.84 14.07 -8.74
C THR A 153 -18.21 14.74 -8.77
N VAL A 154 -19.30 13.97 -8.78
CA VAL A 154 -20.67 14.50 -8.73
C VAL A 154 -20.91 15.29 -7.44
N LEU A 155 -20.44 14.80 -6.29
CA LEU A 155 -20.55 15.51 -5.01
C LEU A 155 -19.77 16.82 -5.02
N SER A 156 -18.55 16.83 -5.59
CA SER A 156 -17.75 18.06 -5.73
C SER A 156 -18.41 19.10 -6.65
N LEU A 157 -19.03 18.66 -7.74
CA LEU A 157 -19.82 19.50 -8.65
C LEU A 157 -21.06 20.06 -7.95
N GLY A 158 -21.76 19.24 -7.15
CA GLY A 158 -22.90 19.68 -6.35
C GLY A 158 -22.51 20.73 -5.31
N LEU A 159 -21.39 20.53 -4.61
CA LEU A 159 -20.83 21.50 -3.66
C LEU A 159 -20.43 22.82 -4.33
N LEU A 160 -19.84 22.76 -5.53
CA LEU A 160 -19.55 23.94 -6.33
C LEU A 160 -20.84 24.67 -6.74
N ALA A 161 -21.85 23.94 -7.20
CA ALA A 161 -23.14 24.53 -7.57
C ALA A 161 -23.83 25.22 -6.38
N ILE A 162 -23.84 24.58 -5.21
CA ILE A 162 -24.38 25.16 -3.96
C ILE A 162 -23.60 26.42 -3.56
N SER A 163 -22.27 26.37 -3.66
CA SER A 163 -21.40 27.51 -3.37
C SER A 163 -21.70 28.70 -4.30
N VAL A 164 -21.89 28.45 -5.60
CA VAL A 164 -22.29 29.46 -6.58
C VAL A 164 -23.69 30.02 -6.29
N ILE A 165 -24.66 29.18 -5.92
CA ILE A 165 -26.03 29.61 -5.58
C ILE A 165 -26.05 30.49 -4.32
N LEU A 166 -25.30 30.11 -3.28
CA LEU A 166 -25.12 30.90 -2.06
C LEU A 166 -24.49 32.28 -2.33
N PHE A 167 -23.64 32.37 -3.36
CA PHE A 167 -23.01 33.63 -3.77
C PHE A 167 -23.87 34.44 -4.75
N SER A 168 -24.65 33.79 -5.62
CA SER A 168 -25.48 34.44 -6.66
C SER A 168 -26.77 35.04 -6.13
N THR A 169 -27.26 34.60 -4.97
CA THR A 169 -28.39 35.23 -4.22
C THR A 169 -28.07 36.65 -3.71
N ARG A 170 -26.94 37.22 -4.13
CA ARG A 170 -26.45 38.58 -3.83
C ARG A 170 -26.78 39.60 -4.93
N ARG A 171 -27.42 39.22 -6.05
CA ARG A 171 -27.85 40.18 -7.10
C ARG A 171 -29.33 40.50 -7.02
#